data_AF-A0A7T5EZ38-F1
#
_entry.id   AF-A0A7T5EZ38-F1
#
_cell.length_a   1.000
_cell.length_b   1.000
_cell.length_c   1.000
_cell.angle_alpha   90.00
_cell.angle_beta   90.00
_cell.angle_gamma   90.00
#
_symmetry.space_group_name_H-M   'P 1'
#
loop_
_entity.id
_entity.type
_entity.pdbx_description
1 polymer ?
#
loop_
_entity_poly.entity_id
_entity_poly.type
_entity_poly.pdbx_seq_one_letter_code
_entity_poly.pdbx_strand_id
1 'polypeptide(L)'
;MDSGMPHGIELTAANPPYSYMSMMQGGIYSGSFIPPLPEAQNDQYPVAASTFVVNQTGNFHYLCQVPGHAAKGMYGKMIVS
;
A
#
# COMPACT_ATOMS: atom_id res chain seq x y z
N MET A 1 3.66 17.19 -7.83
CA MET A 1 3.70 15.94 -8.61
C MET A 1 4.72 15.07 -7.90
N ASP A 2 4.32 13.92 -7.37
CA ASP A 2 5.02 13.11 -6.36
C ASP A 2 6.29 12.39 -6.87
N SER A 3 7.01 13.00 -7.83
CA SER A 3 8.23 12.48 -8.43
C SER A 3 9.33 12.49 -7.39
N GLY A 4 9.63 11.31 -6.84
CA GLY A 4 10.68 11.09 -5.84
C GLY A 4 10.18 10.61 -4.49
N MET A 5 8.94 10.92 -4.09
CA MET A 5 8.50 10.62 -2.71
C MET A 5 8.47 9.10 -2.42
N PRO A 6 8.73 8.70 -1.15
CA PRO A 6 8.61 7.32 -0.70
C PRO A 6 7.22 6.74 -0.97
N HIS A 7 7.18 5.45 -1.31
CA HIS A 7 5.95 4.71 -1.51
C HIS A 7 6.09 3.28 -1.02
N GLY A 8 4.98 2.72 -0.55
CA GLY A 8 4.86 1.34 -0.08
C GLY A 8 3.48 0.80 -0.42
N ILE A 9 3.26 -0.48 -0.13
CA ILE A 9 1.97 -1.14 -0.37
C ILE A 9 1.59 -1.98 0.85
N GLU A 10 0.37 -1.78 1.33
CA GLU A 10 -0.28 -2.64 2.32
C GLU A 10 -1.65 -3.07 1.81
N LEU A 11 -1.96 -4.36 1.94
CA LEU A 11 -3.31 -4.86 1.71
C LEU A 11 -4.14 -4.85 3.00
N THR A 12 -5.36 -4.33 2.91
CA THR A 12 -6.31 -4.22 4.02
C THR A 12 -7.74 -4.60 3.60
N ALA A 13 -8.57 -4.98 4.58
CA ALA A 13 -10.01 -5.10 4.44
C ALA A 13 -10.76 -3.80 4.82
N ALA A 14 -10.05 -2.77 5.32
CA ALA A 14 -10.65 -1.48 5.61
C ALA A 14 -11.15 -0.81 4.32
N ASN A 15 -12.29 -0.11 4.41
CA ASN A 15 -12.86 0.66 3.31
C ASN A 15 -12.45 2.15 3.44
N PRO A 16 -12.26 2.88 2.33
CA PRO A 16 -12.10 4.33 2.37
C PRO A 16 -13.35 5.03 2.94
N PRO A 17 -13.25 6.26 3.48
CA PRO A 17 -12.09 7.15 3.42
C PRO A 17 -10.97 6.78 4.40
N TYR A 18 -9.73 7.07 4.00
CA TYR A 18 -8.52 6.82 4.77
C TYR A 18 -8.06 8.07 5.52
N SER A 19 -7.58 7.92 6.75
CA SER A 19 -7.09 9.02 7.59
C SER A 19 -5.68 9.46 7.16
N TYR A 20 -5.20 10.59 7.70
CA TYR A 20 -3.84 11.07 7.41
C TYR A 20 -2.76 10.04 7.77
N MET A 21 -2.88 9.36 8.92
CA MET A 21 -2.02 8.24 9.28
C MET A 21 -2.77 6.94 9.06
N SER A 22 -2.73 6.44 7.83
CA SER A 22 -3.39 5.19 7.47
C SER A 22 -2.41 4.02 7.60
N MET A 23 -2.76 3.12 8.53
CA MET A 23 -2.22 1.77 8.66
C MET A 23 -0.74 1.67 9.10
N MET A 24 -0.49 0.85 10.13
CA MET A 24 0.85 0.40 10.54
C MET A 24 0.83 -1.09 10.92
N GLN A 25 -0.12 -1.85 10.37
CA GLN A 25 -0.52 -3.14 10.92
C GLN A 25 0.12 -4.34 10.21
N GLY A 26 0.87 -4.12 9.13
CA GLY A 26 1.70 -5.15 8.52
C GLY A 26 1.01 -6.03 7.49
N GLY A 27 -0.13 -5.59 6.94
CA GLY A 27 -0.88 -6.32 5.91
C GLY A 27 -1.71 -7.49 6.45
N ILE A 28 -2.87 -7.72 5.84
CA ILE A 28 -3.83 -8.75 6.29
C ILE A 28 -3.37 -10.20 6.01
N TYR A 29 -2.53 -10.41 5.00
CA TYR A 29 -1.85 -11.68 4.72
C TYR A 29 -0.34 -11.56 4.92
N SER A 30 0.30 -12.67 5.30
CA SER A 30 1.76 -12.77 5.28
C SER A 30 2.30 -12.44 3.88
N GLY A 31 3.20 -11.47 3.79
CA GLY A 31 3.74 -10.96 2.52
C GLY A 31 2.87 -9.92 1.81
N SER A 32 1.70 -9.55 2.32
CA SER A 32 0.85 -8.49 1.74
C SER A 32 1.22 -7.06 2.18
N PHE A 33 2.46 -6.90 2.64
CA PHE A 33 3.02 -5.64 3.11
C PHE A 33 4.43 -5.47 2.56
N ILE A 34 4.65 -4.31 1.94
CA ILE A 34 5.96 -3.78 1.60
C ILE A 34 6.05 -2.43 2.30
N PRO A 35 7.04 -2.23 3.21
CA PRO A 35 7.22 -0.93 3.86
C PRO A 35 7.56 0.14 2.81
N PRO A 36 7.33 1.43 3.12
CA PRO A 36 7.74 2.50 2.23
C PRO A 36 9.22 2.37 1.83
N LEU A 37 9.46 2.32 0.52
CA LEU A 37 10.81 2.33 -0.05
C LEU A 37 11.39 3.74 0.06
N PRO A 38 12.73 3.87 0.11
CA PRO A 38 13.37 5.19 0.10
C PRO A 38 12.93 6.06 -1.07
N GLU A 39 13.14 7.38 -0.93
CA GLU A 39 12.99 8.32 -2.05
C GLU A 39 14.00 8.00 -3.17
N ALA A 40 13.61 8.29 -4.41
CA ALA A 40 14.48 8.16 -5.56
C ALA A 40 15.75 9.02 -5.39
N GLN A 41 16.91 8.48 -5.79
CA GLN A 41 18.19 9.19 -5.72
C GLN A 41 18.95 9.00 -7.04
N ASN A 42 19.58 10.06 -7.54
CA ASN A 42 20.38 10.01 -8.78
C ASN A 42 19.58 9.42 -9.97
N ASP A 43 18.30 9.80 -10.10
CA ASP A 43 17.35 9.26 -11.08
C ASP A 43 17.14 7.73 -11.01
N GLN A 44 17.50 7.10 -9.89
CA GLN A 44 17.24 5.68 -9.61
C GLN A 44 16.03 5.54 -8.70
N TYR A 45 15.05 4.78 -9.18
CA TYR A 45 13.80 4.50 -8.47
C TYR A 45 13.91 3.15 -7.78
N PRO A 46 13.78 3.08 -6.43
CA PRO A 46 13.82 1.80 -5.75
C PRO A 46 12.57 0.97 -6.09
N VAL A 47 12.78 -0.34 -6.22
CA VAL A 47 11.74 -1.30 -6.57
C VAL A 47 11.77 -2.44 -5.55
N ALA A 48 10.58 -2.84 -5.10
CA ALA A 48 10.39 -4.07 -4.33
C ALA A 48 9.11 -4.76 -4.82
N ALA A 49 9.09 -6.08 -4.69
CA ALA A 49 7.96 -6.92 -5.04
C ALA A 49 7.73 -7.95 -3.94
N SER A 50 6.47 -8.37 -3.78
CA SER A 50 6.08 -9.43 -2.87
C SER A 50 4.99 -10.27 -3.51
N THR A 51 5.00 -11.57 -3.17
CA THR A 51 3.99 -12.53 -3.57
C THR A 51 3.38 -13.12 -2.30
N PHE A 52 2.06 -13.15 -2.23
CA PHE A 52 1.32 -13.71 -1.11
C PHE A 52 0.10 -14.47 -1.63
N VAL A 53 -0.47 -15.32 -0.77
CA VAL A 53 -1.67 -16.10 -1.07
C VAL A 53 -2.87 -15.47 -0.40
N VAL A 54 -3.94 -15.26 -1.16
CA VAL A 54 -5.26 -14.88 -0.64
C VAL A 54 -6.15 -16.11 -0.62
N ASN A 55 -6.72 -16.42 0.54
CA ASN A 55 -7.49 -17.65 0.77
C ASN A 55 -8.94 -17.40 1.17
N GLN A 56 -9.44 -16.17 1.03
CA GLN A 56 -10.82 -15.80 1.34
C GLN A 56 -11.38 -14.85 0.27
N THR A 57 -12.62 -15.14 -0.15
CA THR A 57 -13.45 -14.24 -0.94
C THR A 57 -13.70 -12.94 -0.16
N GLY A 58 -13.68 -11.79 -0.83
CA GLY A 58 -13.92 -10.52 -0.17
C GLY A 58 -13.52 -9.28 -0.98
N ASN A 59 -13.87 -8.12 -0.43
CA ASN A 59 -13.40 -6.83 -0.91
C ASN A 59 -12.21 -6.39 -0.06
N PHE A 60 -11.12 -6.03 -0.73
CA PHE A 60 -9.88 -5.55 -0.13
C PHE A 60 -9.44 -4.27 -0.83
N HIS A 61 -8.48 -3.59 -0.23
CA HIS A 61 -7.79 -2.47 -0.83
C HIS A 61 -6.29 -2.62 -0.67
N TYR A 62 -5.55 -2.22 -1.69
CA TYR A 62 -4.11 -1.96 -1.57
C TYR A 62 -3.93 -0.45 -1.45
N LEU A 63 -3.12 0.01 -0.49
CA LEU A 63 -2.90 1.43 -0.23
C LEU A 63 -1.44 1.72 0.12
N CYS A 64 -1.05 2.99 -0.01
CA CYS A 64 0.24 3.47 0.48
C CYS A 64 0.15 3.96 1.92
N GLN A 65 1.07 3.50 2.78
CA GLN A 65 1.10 3.81 4.21
C GLN A 65 1.77 5.16 4.53
N VAL A 66 2.33 5.84 3.53
CA VAL A 66 2.95 7.16 3.73
C VAL A 66 1.88 8.16 4.17
N PRO A 67 2.11 8.95 5.23
CA PRO A 67 1.10 9.84 5.77
C PRO A 67 0.45 10.74 4.72
N GLY A 68 -0.87 10.66 4.61
CA GLY A 68 -1.71 11.41 3.69
C GLY A 68 -1.84 10.83 2.29
N HIS A 69 -1.02 9.85 1.87
CA HIS A 69 -1.06 9.33 0.50
C HIS A 69 -2.40 8.61 0.23
N ALA A 70 -2.80 7.68 1.08
CA ALA A 70 -4.10 7.00 0.95
C ALA A 70 -5.27 7.99 1.06
N ALA A 71 -5.20 8.97 1.98
CA ALA A 71 -6.22 10.01 2.14
C ALA A 71 -6.38 10.90 0.89
N LYS A 72 -5.29 11.08 0.12
CA LYS A 72 -5.27 11.81 -1.16
C LYS A 72 -5.61 10.93 -2.37
N GLY A 73 -5.97 9.66 -2.16
CA GLY A 73 -6.42 8.77 -3.22
C GLY A 73 -5.41 7.70 -3.64
N MET A 74 -4.28 7.55 -2.95
CA MET A 74 -3.30 6.50 -3.26
C MET A 74 -3.71 5.13 -2.69
N TYR A 75 -4.78 4.58 -3.27
CA TYR A 75 -5.26 3.25 -3.01
C TYR A 75 -6.00 2.70 -4.23
N GLY A 76 -6.16 1.38 -4.29
CA GLY A 76 -7.02 0.73 -5.26
C GLY A 76 -7.80 -0.43 -4.64
N LYS A 77 -8.84 -0.87 -5.33
CA LYS A 77 -9.72 -1.96 -4.89
C LYS A 77 -9.25 -3.29 -5.48
N MET A 78 -9.26 -4.33 -4.65
CA MET A 78 -9.03 -5.72 -5.04
C MET A 78 -10.25 -6.54 -4.61
N ILE A 79 -10.82 -7.32 -5.54
CA ILE A 79 -11.96 -8.19 -5.27
C ILE A 79 -11.51 -9.62 -5.52
N VAL A 80 -11.73 -10.48 -4.53
CA VAL A 80 -11.55 -11.92 -4.65
C VAL A 80 -12.93 -12.55 -4.60
N SER A 81 -13.29 -13.29 -5.65
CA SER A 81 -14.59 -13.93 -5.85
C SER A 81 -14.45 -15.44 -5.89
#